data_AF-A0A6A5GDH5-F1
#
_entry.id   AF-A0A6A5GDH5-F1
#
_cell.length_a   1.000
_cell.length_b   1.000
_cell.length_c   1.000
_cell.angle_alpha   90.00
_cell.angle_beta   90.00
_cell.angle_gamma   90.00
#
_symmetry.space_group_name_H-M   'P 1'
#
loop_
_entity.id
_entity.type
_entity.pdbx_description
1 polymer ?
#
loop_
_entity_poly.entity_id
_entity_poly.type
_entity_poly.pdbx_seq_one_letter_code
_entity_poly.pdbx_strand_id
1 'polypeptide(L)'
;MESLEMRGANRRKLIILVLVVFFTWLLFLQRTRLKEDSEDSYIVEGLGHSRIVPRKCMVPEWNKKTTNSLPHAAEFEQWRTRRIGSHHNILDAESRLLSAFVYPDQISIVTTAFHTYGKRATCLYYDCNRREIPSSRFKSRVVPLTVVTCPRRYGAEYVSLSFDDDVEPQEPIPLIFRAYEQPVHELSVCVGPLYGPESKWLEVVEYVEHYRLLGTSMFYFTLFNMNDYDRKIVDDYERLGLAESTKYFMEYVKLGWMFHLIQTHECHHRSRFHSKWVINMDIDERLIYNGPNNFIHFMRSIPPAFSEISLSSNRVLKFEELPEKFKSEEQLLADMMFLKYNQTTEISWYNLKGIVRPEMVALLFYHWSCRQFDETKVMSVSKRFAYVRHYRSVDENKLNSNWRTFYNGSLIETRLEESFEKRLTAAVLKRVKYVYDQRMIHCEEIPPWIFNRFERRLLDCNFRNESQIIDNENTGISGF
;
A
#
# COMPACT_ATOMS: atom_id res chain seq x y z
N MET A 1 -44.80 -67.74 30.67
CA MET A 1 -44.27 -67.77 29.28
C MET A 1 -44.15 -66.34 28.71
N GLU A 2 -43.81 -65.34 29.53
CA GLU A 2 -43.74 -63.91 29.14
C GLU A 2 -42.32 -63.29 29.30
N SER A 3 -41.38 -63.95 29.97
CA SER A 3 -40.04 -63.37 30.21
C SER A 3 -39.00 -63.64 29.11
N LEU A 4 -39.29 -64.56 28.17
CA LEU A 4 -38.40 -64.89 27.05
C LEU A 4 -38.68 -64.04 25.79
N GLU A 5 -39.91 -63.54 25.59
CA GLU A 5 -40.24 -62.66 24.46
C GLU A 5 -39.75 -61.22 24.63
N MET A 6 -39.79 -60.66 25.85
CA MET A 6 -39.30 -59.29 26.11
C MET A 6 -37.78 -59.12 25.89
N ARG A 7 -36.99 -60.19 26.11
CA ARG A 7 -35.52 -60.14 25.93
C ARG A 7 -35.12 -60.10 24.46
N GLY A 8 -35.91 -60.71 23.57
CA GLY A 8 -35.72 -60.65 22.12
C GLY A 8 -36.11 -59.29 21.53
N ALA A 9 -37.19 -58.68 22.04
CA ALA A 9 -37.67 -57.37 21.58
C ALA A 9 -36.69 -56.22 21.89
N ASN A 10 -36.12 -56.18 23.10
CA ASN A 10 -35.13 -55.16 23.46
C ASN A 10 -33.79 -55.34 22.72
N ARG A 11 -33.38 -56.59 22.46
CA ARG A 11 -32.16 -56.87 21.68
C ARG A 11 -32.33 -56.46 20.20
N ARG A 12 -33.51 -56.67 19.62
CA ARG A 12 -33.84 -56.19 18.26
C ARG A 12 -33.85 -54.65 18.18
N LYS A 13 -34.44 -53.96 19.16
CA LYS A 13 -34.44 -52.49 19.22
C LYS A 13 -33.02 -51.91 19.34
N LEU A 14 -32.15 -52.54 20.15
CA LEU A 14 -30.76 -52.12 20.29
C LEU A 14 -29.96 -52.31 18.99
N ILE A 15 -30.15 -53.45 18.29
CA ILE A 15 -29.51 -53.70 16.99
C ILE A 15 -29.95 -52.68 15.94
N ILE A 16 -31.25 -52.35 15.89
CA ILE A 16 -31.78 -51.33 14.98
C ILE A 16 -31.17 -49.96 15.29
N LEU A 17 -31.09 -49.58 16.58
CA LEU A 17 -30.49 -48.30 16.98
C LEU A 17 -29.01 -48.21 16.56
N VAL A 18 -28.23 -49.27 16.80
CA VAL A 18 -26.81 -49.32 16.40
C VAL A 18 -26.65 -49.23 14.89
N LEU A 19 -27.50 -49.92 14.12
CA LEU A 19 -27.49 -49.83 12.66
C LEU A 19 -27.84 -48.41 12.18
N VAL A 20 -28.85 -47.77 12.78
CA VAL A 20 -29.23 -46.39 12.42
C VAL A 20 -28.10 -45.42 12.72
N VAL A 21 -27.44 -45.51 13.88
CA VAL A 21 -26.27 -44.68 14.24
C VAL A 21 -25.10 -44.94 13.30
N PHE A 22 -24.82 -46.20 12.97
CA PHE A 22 -23.75 -46.56 12.04
C PHE A 22 -23.99 -46.03 10.62
N PHE A 23 -25.22 -46.18 10.08
CA PHE A 23 -25.56 -45.69 8.76
C PHE A 23 -25.64 -44.16 8.69
N THR A 24 -26.12 -43.49 9.75
CA THR A 24 -26.09 -42.02 9.83
C THR A 24 -24.67 -41.48 9.92
N TRP A 25 -23.77 -42.16 10.65
CA TRP A 25 -22.35 -41.82 10.67
C TRP A 25 -21.67 -42.04 9.32
N LEU A 26 -21.99 -43.15 8.62
CA LEU A 26 -21.53 -43.40 7.26
C LEU A 26 -22.02 -42.34 6.27
N LEU A 27 -23.29 -41.94 6.35
CA LEU A 27 -23.85 -40.87 5.52
C LEU A 27 -23.19 -39.52 5.82
N PHE A 28 -22.88 -39.23 7.09
CA PHE A 28 -22.14 -38.03 7.47
C PHE A 28 -20.73 -38.04 6.87
N LEU A 29 -19.98 -39.16 7.00
CA LEU A 29 -18.66 -39.34 6.39
C LEU A 29 -18.67 -39.24 4.86
N GLN A 30 -19.71 -39.78 4.22
CA GLN A 30 -19.87 -39.70 2.76
C GLN A 30 -20.17 -38.27 2.34
N ARG A 31 -21.01 -37.54 3.09
CA ARG A 31 -21.33 -36.14 2.82
C ARG A 31 -20.13 -35.22 3.05
N THR A 32 -19.30 -35.45 4.06
CA THR A 32 -18.07 -34.67 4.28
C THR A 32 -17.06 -34.91 3.16
N ARG A 33 -16.87 -36.17 2.73
CA ARG A 33 -15.99 -36.47 1.58
C ARG A 33 -16.50 -35.87 0.27
N LEU A 34 -17.80 -35.98 -0.02
CA LEU A 34 -18.39 -35.39 -1.22
C LEU A 34 -18.27 -33.85 -1.24
N LYS A 35 -18.37 -33.20 -0.07
CA LYS A 35 -18.20 -31.75 0.04
C LYS A 35 -16.75 -31.35 -0.25
N GLU A 36 -15.79 -32.08 0.33
CA GLU A 36 -14.35 -31.90 0.09
C GLU A 36 -13.97 -32.12 -1.39
N ASP A 37 -14.51 -33.15 -2.04
CA ASP A 37 -14.27 -33.44 -3.46
C ASP A 37 -14.93 -32.41 -4.41
N SER A 38 -16.07 -31.82 -4.02
CA SER A 38 -16.82 -30.86 -4.87
C SER A 38 -16.26 -29.45 -4.83
N GLU A 39 -15.64 -29.02 -3.73
CA GLU A 39 -15.04 -27.68 -3.61
C GLU A 39 -13.70 -27.58 -4.37
N ASP A 40 -13.08 -28.72 -4.74
CA ASP A 40 -11.75 -28.81 -5.35
C ASP A 40 -11.73 -29.16 -6.84
N SER A 41 -12.88 -29.34 -7.47
CA SER A 41 -12.93 -29.88 -8.83
C SER A 41 -13.90 -29.12 -9.72
N TYR A 42 -13.53 -28.94 -10.99
CA TYR A 42 -14.48 -28.56 -12.03
C TYR A 42 -14.83 -29.79 -12.86
N ILE A 43 -16.08 -29.84 -13.33
CA ILE A 43 -16.54 -30.83 -14.29
C ILE A 43 -16.07 -30.37 -15.67
N VAL A 44 -15.15 -31.12 -16.29
CA VAL A 44 -14.89 -30.97 -17.73
C VAL A 44 -15.92 -31.81 -18.48
N GLU A 45 -16.92 -31.16 -19.10
CA GLU A 45 -17.83 -31.84 -20.02
C GLU A 45 -17.13 -32.06 -21.37
N GLY A 46 -16.56 -33.25 -21.55
CA GLY A 46 -16.14 -33.79 -22.83
C GLY A 46 -16.95 -35.05 -23.14
N LEU A 47 -17.38 -35.20 -24.40
CA LEU A 47 -18.20 -36.30 -24.94
C LEU A 47 -17.93 -37.65 -24.24
N GLY A 48 -18.76 -37.95 -23.23
CA GLY A 48 -18.94 -39.27 -22.66
C GLY A 48 -18.43 -39.52 -21.23
N HIS A 49 -17.53 -38.71 -20.65
CA HIS A 49 -17.04 -38.95 -19.28
C HIS A 49 -16.69 -37.65 -18.53
N SER A 50 -17.51 -37.30 -17.54
CA SER A 50 -17.18 -36.27 -16.55
C SER A 50 -16.01 -36.74 -15.68
N ARG A 51 -14.84 -36.11 -15.80
CA ARG A 51 -13.70 -36.35 -14.91
C ARG A 51 -13.61 -35.23 -13.87
N ILE A 52 -13.59 -35.62 -12.60
CA ILE A 52 -13.21 -34.76 -11.46
C ILE A 52 -11.70 -34.57 -11.54
N VAL A 53 -11.24 -33.36 -11.85
CA VAL A 53 -9.80 -33.02 -11.81
C VAL A 53 -9.54 -32.20 -10.56
N PRO A 54 -8.71 -32.69 -9.60
CA PRO A 54 -8.32 -31.91 -8.44
C PRO A 54 -7.62 -30.62 -8.88
N ARG A 55 -7.98 -29.49 -8.26
CA ARG A 55 -7.36 -28.17 -8.48
C ARG A 55 -5.92 -28.18 -7.95
N LYS A 56 -5.02 -28.79 -8.72
CA LYS A 56 -3.60 -28.88 -8.39
C LYS A 56 -2.98 -27.50 -8.52
N CYS A 57 -2.50 -26.94 -7.41
CA CYS A 57 -1.76 -25.68 -7.44
C CYS A 57 -0.53 -25.80 -8.35
N MET A 58 -0.48 -24.97 -9.38
CA MET A 58 0.70 -24.85 -10.22
C MET A 58 1.69 -23.93 -9.51
N VAL A 59 2.73 -24.54 -8.91
CA VAL A 59 3.75 -23.78 -8.20
C VAL A 59 4.77 -23.23 -9.21
N PRO A 60 4.86 -21.91 -9.41
CA PRO A 60 5.83 -21.32 -10.32
C PRO A 60 7.25 -21.53 -9.80
N GLU A 61 8.24 -21.50 -10.70
CA GLU A 61 9.63 -21.85 -10.37
C GLU A 61 10.19 -21.01 -9.21
N TRP A 62 9.92 -19.70 -9.20
CA TRP A 62 10.36 -18.81 -8.13
C TRP A 62 9.81 -19.21 -6.77
N ASN A 63 8.68 -19.92 -6.71
CA ASN A 63 7.99 -20.34 -5.49
C ASN A 63 8.25 -21.80 -5.10
N LYS A 64 9.10 -22.52 -5.84
CA LYS A 64 9.61 -23.84 -5.45
C LYS A 64 10.76 -23.73 -4.46
N LYS A 65 10.61 -22.90 -3.42
CA LYS A 65 11.68 -22.58 -2.46
C LYS A 65 11.21 -22.68 -1.02
N THR A 66 11.99 -23.38 -0.21
CA THR A 66 11.82 -23.45 1.25
C THR A 66 13.12 -23.00 1.90
N THR A 67 13.04 -22.11 2.88
CA THR A 67 14.19 -21.67 3.68
C THR A 67 14.00 -22.05 5.14
N ASN A 68 15.11 -22.36 5.84
CA ASN A 68 15.08 -22.84 7.23
C ASN A 68 15.66 -21.84 8.23
N SER A 69 16.27 -20.76 7.74
CA SER A 69 16.88 -19.71 8.54
C SER A 69 16.39 -18.34 8.07
N LEU A 70 16.38 -17.38 8.99
CA LEU A 70 16.08 -15.99 8.70
C LEU A 70 17.36 -15.17 8.57
N PRO A 71 17.53 -14.38 7.51
CA PRO A 71 18.53 -13.33 7.42
C PRO A 71 18.51 -12.41 8.65
N HIS A 72 19.69 -12.00 9.12
CA HIS A 72 19.86 -11.06 10.25
C HIS A 72 19.15 -11.45 11.55
N ALA A 73 18.81 -12.72 11.77
CA ALA A 73 18.06 -13.17 12.95
C ALA A 73 18.73 -12.79 14.29
N ALA A 74 20.06 -12.91 14.37
CA ALA A 74 20.81 -12.55 15.57
C ALA A 74 20.77 -11.04 15.85
N GLU A 75 20.87 -10.22 14.80
CA GLU A 75 20.79 -8.77 14.89
C GLU A 75 19.38 -8.32 15.33
N PHE A 76 18.32 -8.88 14.74
CA PHE A 76 16.96 -8.59 15.16
C PHE A 76 16.66 -9.03 16.61
N GLU A 77 17.24 -10.12 17.09
CA GLU A 77 17.12 -10.51 18.50
C GLU A 77 17.85 -9.55 19.45
N GLN A 78 19.01 -9.02 19.03
CA GLN A 78 19.69 -7.94 19.73
C GLN A 78 18.82 -6.68 19.76
N TRP A 79 18.22 -6.30 18.64
CA TRP A 79 17.35 -5.12 18.54
C TRP A 79 16.12 -5.25 19.41
N ARG A 80 15.48 -6.42 19.42
CA ARG A 80 14.37 -6.75 20.32
C ARG A 80 14.77 -6.51 21.77
N THR A 81 15.92 -7.02 22.19
CA THR A 81 16.43 -6.90 23.56
C THR A 81 16.76 -5.44 23.93
N ARG A 82 17.28 -4.66 22.98
CA ARG A 82 17.60 -3.23 23.15
C ARG A 82 16.43 -2.29 22.84
N ARG A 83 15.26 -2.82 22.47
CA ARG A 83 14.07 -2.08 22.03
C ARG A 83 14.33 -1.11 20.84
N ILE A 84 15.23 -1.49 19.93
CA ILE A 84 15.51 -0.70 18.72
C ILE A 84 14.35 -0.86 17.74
N GLY A 85 13.75 0.27 17.32
CA GLY A 85 12.56 0.25 16.49
C GLY A 85 11.28 -0.13 17.26
N SER A 86 11.29 -0.02 18.60
CA SER A 86 10.08 -0.05 19.40
C SER A 86 9.38 1.30 19.35
N HIS A 87 8.05 1.29 19.23
CA HIS A 87 7.24 2.50 19.22
C HIS A 87 5.95 2.24 20.01
N HIS A 88 5.43 3.25 20.70
CA HIS A 88 4.30 3.08 21.63
C HIS A 88 3.18 4.10 21.40
N ASN A 89 3.11 4.70 20.20
CA ASN A 89 2.10 5.71 19.90
C ASN A 89 0.67 5.13 19.80
N ILE A 90 0.54 3.81 19.62
CA ILE A 90 -0.72 3.09 19.45
C ILE A 90 -0.68 1.86 20.36
N LEU A 91 -1.34 1.96 21.51
CA LEU A 91 -1.27 0.96 22.58
C LEU A 91 -2.31 -0.15 22.46
N ASP A 92 -3.53 0.20 22.03
CA ASP A 92 -4.69 -0.71 22.16
C ASP A 92 -5.33 -1.09 20.82
N ALA A 93 -4.78 -0.64 19.68
CA ALA A 93 -5.37 -0.96 18.38
C ALA A 93 -5.19 -2.43 18.01
N GLU A 94 -6.22 -3.08 17.46
CA GLU A 94 -6.12 -4.45 17.00
C GLU A 94 -5.00 -4.61 15.94
N SER A 95 -4.16 -5.63 16.13
CA SER A 95 -3.11 -5.96 15.17
C SER A 95 -3.72 -6.67 13.97
N ARG A 96 -3.79 -5.99 12.83
CA ARG A 96 -4.28 -6.54 11.56
C ARG A 96 -3.15 -6.72 10.56
N LEU A 97 -3.25 -7.73 9.70
CA LEU A 97 -2.32 -7.91 8.58
C LEU A 97 -2.54 -6.80 7.55
N LEU A 98 -1.47 -6.09 7.19
CA LEU A 98 -1.52 -5.01 6.20
C LEU A 98 -1.02 -5.46 4.84
N SER A 99 0.17 -6.06 4.80
CA SER A 99 0.80 -6.52 3.56
C SER A 99 1.83 -7.59 3.85
N ALA A 100 2.01 -8.53 2.92
CA ALA A 100 3.02 -9.57 3.00
C ALA A 100 3.86 -9.59 1.73
N PHE A 101 5.18 -9.52 1.86
CA PHE A 101 6.11 -9.47 0.74
C PHE A 101 6.99 -10.71 0.73
N VAL A 102 7.12 -11.36 -0.43
CA VAL A 102 8.06 -12.47 -0.62
C VAL A 102 9.34 -11.96 -1.29
N TYR A 103 10.45 -12.09 -0.57
CA TYR A 103 11.80 -11.76 -1.01
C TYR A 103 12.54 -13.02 -1.46
N PRO A 104 13.79 -12.92 -1.97
CA PRO A 104 14.53 -14.10 -2.43
C PRO A 104 14.65 -15.20 -1.36
N ASP A 105 14.85 -14.86 -0.10
CA ASP A 105 15.20 -15.75 1.02
C ASP A 105 14.18 -15.79 2.17
N GLN A 106 13.30 -14.80 2.26
CA GLN A 106 12.35 -14.65 3.36
C GLN A 106 11.02 -14.04 2.90
N ILE A 107 10.06 -13.97 3.83
CA ILE A 107 8.80 -13.26 3.72
C ILE A 107 8.76 -12.22 4.84
N SER A 108 8.29 -11.01 4.56
CA SER A 108 8.03 -9.99 5.58
C SER A 108 6.55 -9.64 5.61
N ILE A 109 5.93 -9.76 6.77
CA ILE A 109 4.52 -9.46 7.01
C ILE A 109 4.44 -8.19 7.86
N VAL A 110 3.85 -7.12 7.32
CA VAL A 110 3.63 -5.84 8.00
C VAL A 110 2.26 -5.87 8.68
N THR A 111 2.20 -5.44 9.94
CA THR A 111 0.94 -5.28 10.69
C THR A 111 0.65 -3.82 11.05
N THR A 112 -0.57 -3.55 11.51
CA THR A 112 -1.08 -2.21 11.84
C THR A 112 -0.76 -1.73 13.27
N ALA A 113 -0.18 -2.56 14.14
CA ALA A 113 -0.15 -2.29 15.58
C ALA A 113 1.27 -2.27 16.18
N PHE A 114 1.71 -1.08 16.62
CA PHE A 114 3.04 -0.87 17.22
C PHE A 114 3.25 -1.55 18.57
N HIS A 115 2.22 -1.64 19.41
CA HIS A 115 2.30 -2.27 20.73
C HIS A 115 2.63 -3.78 20.67
N THR A 116 2.55 -4.39 19.49
CA THR A 116 2.93 -5.80 19.28
C THR A 116 4.44 -6.03 19.18
N TYR A 117 5.24 -4.97 19.20
CA TYR A 117 6.70 -5.06 19.15
C TYR A 117 7.25 -6.11 20.14
N GLY A 118 8.06 -7.04 19.62
CA GLY A 118 8.70 -8.11 20.38
C GLY A 118 7.80 -9.28 20.78
N LYS A 119 6.47 -9.18 20.59
CA LYS A 119 5.54 -10.30 20.81
C LYS A 119 5.90 -11.47 19.90
N ARG A 120 5.60 -12.69 20.37
CA ARG A 120 5.71 -13.90 19.56
C ARG A 120 4.61 -13.90 18.51
N ALA A 121 4.92 -14.41 17.33
CA ALA A 121 3.94 -14.62 16.27
C ALA A 121 4.29 -15.91 15.53
N THR A 122 3.30 -16.72 15.22
CA THR A 122 3.44 -17.92 14.40
C THR A 122 3.04 -17.58 12.97
N CYS A 123 3.96 -17.76 12.03
CA CYS A 123 3.70 -17.66 10.60
C CYS A 123 2.93 -18.91 10.14
N LEU A 124 1.81 -18.70 9.47
CA LEU A 124 1.01 -19.73 8.80
C LEU A 124 1.08 -19.52 7.29
N TYR A 125 1.09 -20.60 6.53
CA TYR A 125 1.29 -20.57 5.08
C TYR A 125 0.18 -21.33 4.40
N TYR A 126 -0.33 -20.78 3.30
CA TYR A 126 -1.44 -21.35 2.57
C TYR A 126 -1.12 -21.42 1.09
N ASP A 127 -1.61 -22.47 0.45
CA ASP A 127 -1.47 -22.69 -0.99
C ASP A 127 -2.43 -21.83 -1.82
N CYS A 128 -2.44 -22.03 -3.13
CA CYS A 128 -3.31 -21.31 -4.08
C CYS A 128 -4.81 -21.50 -3.81
N ASN A 129 -5.19 -22.58 -3.12
CA ASN A 129 -6.57 -22.90 -2.73
C ASN A 129 -6.88 -22.39 -1.32
N ARG A 130 -6.01 -21.57 -0.73
CA ARG A 130 -6.11 -21.05 0.64
C ARG A 130 -6.16 -22.16 1.70
N ARG A 131 -5.54 -23.31 1.44
CA ARG A 131 -5.41 -24.39 2.41
C ARG A 131 -4.08 -24.31 3.12
N GLU A 132 -4.10 -24.47 4.44
CA GLU A 132 -2.88 -24.42 5.23
C GLU A 132 -1.93 -25.54 4.80
N ILE A 133 -0.69 -25.19 4.47
CA ILE A 133 0.34 -26.14 4.05
C ILE A 133 0.76 -26.94 5.29
N PRO A 134 0.60 -28.28 5.31
CA PRO A 134 0.92 -29.08 6.48
C PRO A 134 2.38 -28.93 6.92
N SER A 135 2.61 -28.93 8.25
CA SER A 135 3.95 -28.88 8.86
C SER A 135 4.81 -27.67 8.42
N SER A 136 4.18 -26.60 7.95
CA SER A 136 4.88 -25.41 7.45
C SER A 136 5.04 -24.28 8.46
N ARG A 137 4.26 -24.30 9.55
CA ARG A 137 4.23 -23.25 10.59
C ARG A 137 5.62 -22.89 11.11
N PHE A 138 5.84 -21.62 11.41
CA PHE A 138 7.14 -21.14 11.91
C PHE A 138 6.97 -20.09 13.01
N LYS A 139 7.66 -20.26 14.14
CA LYS A 139 7.62 -19.29 15.25
C LYS A 139 8.61 -18.16 15.00
N SER A 140 8.11 -16.93 15.01
CA SER A 140 8.87 -15.69 14.82
C SER A 140 8.47 -14.64 15.86
N ARG A 141 8.89 -13.39 15.63
CA ARG A 141 8.60 -12.23 16.48
C ARG A 141 8.34 -10.99 15.65
N VAL A 142 7.63 -10.03 16.23
CA VAL A 142 7.42 -8.71 15.65
C VAL A 142 8.68 -7.85 15.87
N VAL A 143 9.53 -7.72 14.86
CA VAL A 143 10.73 -6.87 14.87
C VAL A 143 11.25 -6.64 13.43
N PRO A 144 11.69 -5.42 13.08
CA PRO A 144 11.51 -4.15 13.81
C PRO A 144 10.09 -3.59 13.62
N LEU A 145 9.70 -2.63 14.47
CA LEU A 145 8.39 -1.96 14.44
C LEU A 145 7.22 -2.97 14.47
N THR A 146 6.52 -3.12 13.34
CA THR A 146 5.30 -3.95 13.18
C THR A 146 5.50 -5.14 12.25
N VAL A 147 6.75 -5.51 11.95
CA VAL A 147 7.03 -6.55 10.93
C VAL A 147 7.35 -7.89 11.56
N VAL A 148 6.77 -8.95 11.00
CA VAL A 148 7.14 -10.33 11.28
C VAL A 148 7.88 -10.89 10.08
N THR A 149 9.10 -11.36 10.30
CA THR A 149 9.89 -12.03 9.26
C THR A 149 9.70 -13.54 9.35
N CYS A 150 9.33 -14.16 8.23
CA CYS A 150 9.00 -15.56 8.11
C CYS A 150 9.88 -16.20 7.03
N PRO A 151 10.29 -17.48 7.16
CA PRO A 151 10.99 -18.16 6.08
C PRO A 151 10.05 -18.47 4.90
N ARG A 152 10.63 -18.80 3.76
CA ARG A 152 9.87 -19.23 2.58
C ARG A 152 9.39 -20.67 2.73
N ARG A 153 8.24 -20.96 2.12
CA ARG A 153 7.66 -22.31 2.03
C ARG A 153 7.26 -22.60 0.60
N TYR A 154 7.60 -23.80 0.14
CA TYR A 154 7.23 -24.28 -1.18
C TYR A 154 5.72 -24.12 -1.43
N GLY A 155 5.36 -23.43 -2.52
CA GLY A 155 3.97 -23.30 -2.95
C GLY A 155 3.09 -22.38 -2.10
N ALA A 156 3.66 -21.62 -1.14
CA ALA A 156 2.89 -20.65 -0.38
C ALA A 156 2.49 -19.47 -1.28
N GLU A 157 1.20 -19.16 -1.37
CA GLU A 157 0.66 -18.00 -2.08
C GLU A 157 0.02 -16.98 -1.13
N TYR A 158 -0.43 -17.45 0.04
CA TYR A 158 -0.96 -16.61 1.10
C TYR A 158 -0.27 -16.92 2.42
N VAL A 159 -0.27 -15.94 3.31
CA VAL A 159 0.27 -16.07 4.66
C VAL A 159 -0.65 -15.43 5.68
N SER A 160 -0.59 -15.94 6.91
CA SER A 160 -1.25 -15.36 8.07
C SER A 160 -0.33 -15.36 9.29
N LEU A 161 -0.76 -14.67 10.34
CA LEU A 161 -0.15 -14.68 11.66
C LEU A 161 -1.16 -15.14 12.72
N SER A 162 -0.64 -15.88 13.70
CA SER A 162 -1.30 -16.13 14.98
C SER A 162 -0.40 -15.61 16.09
N PHE A 163 -0.93 -14.76 16.97
CA PHE A 163 -0.18 -14.20 18.11
C PHE A 163 -0.25 -15.09 19.35
N ASP A 164 -1.31 -15.90 19.46
CA ASP A 164 -1.57 -16.82 20.56
C ASP A 164 -2.05 -18.17 19.99
N ASP A 165 -1.55 -19.27 20.53
CA ASP A 165 -1.80 -20.63 20.01
C ASP A 165 -3.30 -21.04 20.09
N ASP A 166 -4.08 -20.36 20.94
CA ASP A 166 -5.52 -20.62 21.19
C ASP A 166 -6.47 -19.67 20.43
N VAL A 167 -5.94 -18.70 19.67
CA VAL A 167 -6.74 -17.71 18.93
C VAL A 167 -6.78 -18.09 17.46
N GLU A 168 -7.96 -17.95 16.85
CA GLU A 168 -8.11 -18.15 15.40
C GLU A 168 -7.11 -17.28 14.63
N PRO A 169 -6.35 -17.86 13.68
CA PRO A 169 -5.48 -17.10 12.81
C PRO A 169 -6.24 -16.00 12.07
N GLN A 170 -5.55 -14.91 11.77
CA GLN A 170 -6.14 -13.86 10.93
C GLN A 170 -6.43 -14.38 9.51
N GLU A 171 -7.33 -13.73 8.79
CA GLU A 171 -7.61 -14.07 7.39
C GLU A 171 -6.32 -14.02 6.56
N PRO A 172 -5.97 -15.09 5.80
CA PRO A 172 -4.75 -15.11 5.01
C PRO A 172 -4.73 -14.03 3.91
N ILE A 173 -3.62 -13.30 3.84
CA ILE A 173 -3.37 -12.28 2.82
C ILE A 173 -2.39 -12.77 1.74
N PRO A 174 -2.54 -12.32 0.48
CA PRO A 174 -1.69 -12.77 -0.60
C PRO A 174 -0.25 -12.25 -0.45
N LEU A 175 0.71 -13.05 -0.94
CA LEU A 175 2.10 -12.63 -1.05
C LEU A 175 2.31 -11.70 -2.25
N ILE A 176 2.89 -10.54 -1.97
CA ILE A 176 3.34 -9.59 -2.98
C ILE A 176 4.76 -9.96 -3.41
N PHE A 177 4.93 -10.25 -4.70
CA PHE A 177 6.22 -10.68 -5.23
C PHE A 177 7.26 -9.56 -5.21
N ARG A 178 8.36 -9.79 -4.50
CA ARG A 178 9.53 -8.90 -4.37
C ARG A 178 10.84 -9.69 -4.42
N ALA A 179 10.84 -10.83 -5.10
CA ALA A 179 12.02 -11.68 -5.26
C ALA A 179 12.65 -11.49 -6.66
N TYR A 180 12.78 -10.25 -7.11
CA TYR A 180 13.42 -9.91 -8.38
C TYR A 180 14.94 -10.07 -8.28
N GLU A 181 15.56 -10.61 -9.32
CA GLU A 181 17.03 -10.74 -9.39
C GLU A 181 17.72 -9.37 -9.51
N GLN A 182 17.08 -8.45 -10.22
CA GLN A 182 17.49 -7.05 -10.33
C GLN A 182 16.26 -6.16 -10.12
N PRO A 183 16.43 -4.97 -9.50
CA PRO A 183 15.32 -4.04 -9.34
C PRO A 183 14.68 -3.67 -10.69
N VAL A 184 13.35 -3.73 -10.74
CA VAL A 184 12.56 -3.36 -11.93
C VAL A 184 12.66 -1.86 -12.20
N HIS A 185 12.70 -1.06 -11.13
CA HIS A 185 12.76 0.39 -11.18
C HIS A 185 14.12 0.91 -10.71
N GLU A 186 14.74 1.80 -11.48
CA GLU A 186 15.96 2.50 -11.04
C GLU A 186 15.65 3.46 -9.89
N LEU A 187 14.55 4.21 -10.02
CA LEU A 187 14.10 5.21 -9.06
C LEU A 187 12.59 5.16 -8.90
N SER A 188 12.17 5.14 -7.64
CA SER A 188 10.77 5.16 -7.22
C SER A 188 10.58 6.12 -6.06
N VAL A 189 9.32 6.39 -5.71
CA VAL A 189 8.98 7.30 -4.62
C VAL A 189 8.01 6.61 -3.66
N CYS A 190 8.35 6.61 -2.38
CA CYS A 190 7.40 6.45 -1.30
C CYS A 190 6.67 7.77 -1.10
N VAL A 191 5.41 7.80 -1.51
CA VAL A 191 4.57 8.97 -1.35
C VAL A 191 4.16 9.05 0.10
N GLY A 192 4.60 10.10 0.78
CA GLY A 192 4.26 10.31 2.17
C GLY A 192 2.75 10.49 2.40
N PRO A 193 2.36 10.61 3.68
CA PRO A 193 0.97 10.49 4.10
C PRO A 193 0.00 11.40 3.34
N LEU A 194 -1.11 10.82 2.89
CA LEU A 194 -2.29 11.56 2.45
C LEU A 194 -3.29 11.60 3.61
N TYR A 195 -3.25 12.65 4.43
CA TYR A 195 -4.21 12.85 5.53
C TYR A 195 -4.77 14.27 5.56
N GLY A 196 -5.84 14.44 6.33
CA GLY A 196 -6.54 15.70 6.51
C GLY A 196 -7.78 15.82 5.63
N PRO A 197 -8.64 16.82 5.90
CA PRO A 197 -9.87 17.03 5.13
C PRO A 197 -9.64 17.76 3.81
N GLU A 198 -8.49 18.41 3.64
CA GLU A 198 -8.14 19.13 2.42
C GLU A 198 -8.02 18.16 1.24
N SER A 199 -8.66 18.52 0.13
CA SER A 199 -8.59 17.76 -1.12
C SER A 199 -7.17 17.69 -1.67
N LYS A 200 -6.79 16.50 -2.17
CA LYS A 200 -5.41 16.16 -2.55
C LYS A 200 -5.17 15.94 -4.03
N TRP A 201 -6.19 15.96 -4.89
CA TRP A 201 -6.04 15.63 -6.32
C TRP A 201 -4.93 16.45 -7.01
N LEU A 202 -4.92 17.78 -6.83
CA LEU A 202 -3.95 18.64 -7.51
C LEU A 202 -2.52 18.40 -6.99
N GLU A 203 -2.38 18.29 -5.67
CA GLU A 203 -1.10 18.02 -5.02
C GLU A 203 -0.54 16.64 -5.42
N VAL A 204 -1.40 15.63 -5.59
CA VAL A 204 -1.03 14.31 -6.14
C VAL A 204 -0.55 14.43 -7.58
N VAL A 205 -1.26 15.15 -8.45
CA VAL A 205 -0.83 15.33 -9.86
C VAL A 205 0.53 16.03 -9.93
N GLU A 206 0.68 17.16 -9.23
CA GLU A 206 1.93 17.90 -9.21
C GLU A 206 3.09 17.08 -8.67
N TYR A 207 2.86 16.33 -7.59
CA TYR A 207 3.88 15.48 -6.99
C TYR A 207 4.35 14.42 -7.99
N VAL A 208 3.41 13.65 -8.54
CA VAL A 208 3.73 12.56 -9.47
C VAL A 208 4.45 13.11 -10.70
N GLU A 209 3.90 14.12 -11.37
CA GLU A 209 4.50 14.62 -12.61
C GLU A 209 5.85 15.32 -12.33
N HIS A 210 6.06 15.97 -11.17
CA HIS A 210 7.36 16.51 -10.77
C HIS A 210 8.43 15.40 -10.67
N TYR A 211 8.14 14.33 -9.94
CA TYR A 211 9.10 13.24 -9.76
C TYR A 211 9.30 12.41 -11.03
N ARG A 212 8.28 12.33 -11.91
CA ARG A 212 8.44 11.72 -13.25
C ARG A 212 9.40 12.51 -14.11
N LEU A 213 9.38 13.85 -14.05
CA LEU A 213 10.37 14.67 -14.77
C LEU A 213 11.80 14.48 -14.25
N LEU A 214 11.96 14.09 -12.98
CA LEU A 214 13.25 13.67 -12.40
C LEU A 214 13.66 12.24 -12.79
N GLY A 215 12.78 11.48 -13.46
CA GLY A 215 13.04 10.12 -13.93
C GLY A 215 12.48 9.00 -13.03
N THR A 216 11.61 9.33 -12.08
CA THR A 216 10.89 8.34 -11.27
C THR A 216 9.96 7.51 -12.15
N SER A 217 9.96 6.20 -11.94
CA SER A 217 9.19 5.24 -12.75
C SER A 217 8.07 4.52 -12.00
N MET A 218 8.07 4.56 -10.66
CA MET A 218 7.03 3.94 -9.84
C MET A 218 6.76 4.77 -8.58
N PHE A 219 5.49 4.85 -8.20
CA PHE A 219 5.01 5.55 -7.02
C PHE A 219 4.29 4.58 -6.09
N TYR A 220 4.61 4.63 -4.82
CA TYR A 220 3.96 3.80 -3.81
C TYR A 220 3.11 4.69 -2.91
N PHE A 221 1.79 4.53 -3.01
CA PHE A 221 0.84 5.25 -2.20
C PHE A 221 0.39 4.41 -1.01
N THR A 222 0.12 5.05 0.11
CA THR A 222 -0.65 4.43 1.19
C THR A 222 -1.92 5.25 1.39
N LEU A 223 -3.06 4.65 1.04
CA LEU A 223 -4.35 5.33 0.97
C LEU A 223 -5.18 5.01 2.20
N PHE A 224 -5.70 6.07 2.82
CA PHE A 224 -6.67 6.00 3.89
C PHE A 224 -7.76 7.02 3.65
N ASN A 225 -9.01 6.55 3.67
CA ASN A 225 -10.22 7.38 3.63
C ASN A 225 -10.10 8.58 2.68
N MET A 226 -9.71 8.30 1.43
CA MET A 226 -9.60 9.29 0.36
C MET A 226 -10.94 9.36 -0.36
N ASN A 227 -11.45 10.57 -0.59
CA ASN A 227 -12.71 10.76 -1.33
C ASN A 227 -12.56 10.31 -2.79
N ASP A 228 -13.69 10.01 -3.45
CA ASP A 228 -13.70 9.49 -4.82
C ASP A 228 -13.03 10.42 -5.84
N TYR A 229 -13.14 11.74 -5.63
CA TYR A 229 -12.58 12.74 -6.54
C TYR A 229 -11.04 12.71 -6.53
N ASP A 230 -10.44 12.69 -5.34
CA ASP A 230 -9.00 12.55 -5.13
C ASP A 230 -8.51 11.14 -5.51
N ARG A 231 -9.34 10.12 -5.25
CA ARG A 231 -8.98 8.74 -5.56
C ARG A 231 -8.87 8.51 -7.07
N LYS A 232 -9.70 9.18 -7.87
CA LYS A 232 -9.72 9.07 -9.33
C LYS A 232 -8.34 9.25 -9.98
N ILE A 233 -7.53 10.20 -9.51
CA ILE A 233 -6.18 10.43 -10.07
C ILE A 233 -5.20 9.33 -9.67
N VAL A 234 -5.26 8.83 -8.44
CA VAL A 234 -4.38 7.74 -7.99
C VAL A 234 -4.70 6.46 -8.77
N ASP A 235 -5.98 6.16 -8.96
CA ASP A 235 -6.43 5.00 -9.74
C ASP A 235 -6.02 5.11 -11.22
N ASP A 236 -6.03 6.31 -11.82
CA ASP A 236 -5.51 6.50 -13.17
C ASP A 236 -4.01 6.20 -13.28
N TYR A 237 -3.22 6.57 -12.27
CA TYR A 237 -1.80 6.20 -12.22
C TYR A 237 -1.58 4.70 -11.98
N GLU A 238 -2.39 4.05 -11.13
CA GLU A 238 -2.36 2.59 -10.96
C GLU A 238 -2.69 1.87 -12.27
N ARG A 239 -3.74 2.31 -12.97
CA ARG A 239 -4.18 1.77 -14.27
C ARG A 239 -3.07 1.84 -15.32
N LEU A 240 -2.23 2.87 -15.27
CA LEU A 240 -1.10 3.04 -16.17
C LEU A 240 0.16 2.26 -15.76
N GLY A 241 0.11 1.52 -14.65
CA GLY A 241 1.28 0.82 -14.09
C GLY A 241 2.35 1.77 -13.56
N LEU A 242 1.97 3.02 -13.25
CA LEU A 242 2.88 4.04 -12.71
C LEU A 242 2.84 4.09 -11.19
N ALA A 243 1.84 3.47 -10.56
CA ALA A 243 1.67 3.45 -9.13
C ALA A 243 1.20 2.10 -8.60
N GLU A 244 1.54 1.81 -7.36
CA GLU A 244 0.85 0.82 -6.53
C GLU A 244 0.35 1.50 -5.26
N SER A 245 -0.84 1.12 -4.78
CA SER A 245 -1.34 1.60 -3.51
C SER A 245 -1.68 0.49 -2.50
N THR A 246 -1.38 0.78 -1.25
CA THR A 246 -1.77 0.00 -0.08
C THR A 246 -3.00 0.63 0.54
N LYS A 247 -4.04 -0.18 0.75
CA LYS A 247 -5.32 0.26 1.31
C LYS A 247 -5.31 -0.09 2.80
N TYR A 248 -5.50 0.92 3.64
CA TYR A 248 -5.40 0.77 5.08
C TYR A 248 -6.76 0.47 5.71
N PHE A 249 -6.85 -0.60 6.49
CA PHE A 249 -8.03 -0.92 7.30
C PHE A 249 -7.64 -0.88 8.77
N MET A 250 -8.26 0.01 9.53
CA MET A 250 -7.91 0.23 10.92
C MET A 250 -9.05 0.88 11.68
N GLU A 251 -8.95 0.86 13.01
CA GLU A 251 -10.02 1.25 13.93
C GLU A 251 -10.17 2.76 14.12
N TYR A 252 -9.21 3.56 13.65
CA TYR A 252 -9.27 5.01 13.82
C TYR A 252 -10.14 5.66 12.76
N VAL A 253 -11.00 6.57 13.21
CA VAL A 253 -11.91 7.35 12.34
C VAL A 253 -11.14 8.35 11.45
N LYS A 254 -9.99 8.85 11.92
CA LYS A 254 -9.14 9.81 11.19
C LYS A 254 -7.67 9.47 11.38
N LEU A 255 -6.87 9.47 10.31
CA LEU A 255 -5.42 9.45 10.43
C LEU A 255 -4.89 10.82 10.83
N GLY A 256 -3.96 10.80 11.77
CA GLY A 256 -3.02 11.89 11.98
C GLY A 256 -1.59 11.47 11.64
N TRP A 257 -0.66 12.34 11.99
CA TRP A 257 0.78 12.14 11.83
C TRP A 257 1.32 10.85 12.48
N MET A 258 0.60 10.27 13.45
CA MET A 258 0.98 9.02 14.13
C MET A 258 1.13 7.82 13.19
N PHE A 259 0.46 7.83 12.03
CA PHE A 259 0.46 6.73 11.06
C PHE A 259 1.54 6.81 10.00
N HIS A 260 2.20 7.96 9.91
CA HIS A 260 3.26 8.21 8.95
C HIS A 260 4.38 7.16 9.06
N LEU A 261 4.70 6.69 10.26
CA LEU A 261 5.73 5.67 10.44
C LEU A 261 5.33 4.32 9.83
N ILE A 262 4.06 3.89 9.94
CA ILE A 262 3.66 2.62 9.32
C ILE A 262 3.59 2.75 7.80
N GLN A 263 3.11 3.88 7.26
CA GLN A 263 3.09 4.14 5.82
C GLN A 263 4.51 4.09 5.23
N THR A 264 5.45 4.79 5.88
CA THR A 264 6.87 4.76 5.51
C THR A 264 7.40 3.33 5.52
N HIS A 265 7.06 2.55 6.54
CA HIS A 265 7.58 1.20 6.71
C HIS A 265 6.97 0.21 5.70
N GLU A 266 5.66 0.29 5.45
CA GLU A 266 5.01 -0.52 4.44
C GLU A 266 5.56 -0.21 3.05
N CYS A 267 5.73 1.08 2.71
CA CYS A 267 6.34 1.47 1.46
C CYS A 267 7.80 1.01 1.32
N HIS A 268 8.59 1.08 2.39
CA HIS A 268 9.95 0.53 2.43
C HIS A 268 9.97 -0.95 2.06
N HIS A 269 9.09 -1.75 2.68
CA HIS A 269 8.98 -3.16 2.38
C HIS A 269 8.42 -3.44 0.97
N ARG A 270 7.47 -2.62 0.50
CA ARG A 270 6.90 -2.69 -0.84
C ARG A 270 7.90 -2.34 -1.93
N SER A 271 8.84 -1.45 -1.66
CA SER A 271 9.82 -1.01 -2.65
C SER A 271 11.08 -1.88 -2.67
N ARG A 272 11.36 -2.62 -1.57
CA ARG A 272 12.50 -3.54 -1.47
C ARG A 272 12.56 -4.55 -2.61
N PHE A 273 13.72 -4.62 -3.28
CA PHE A 273 14.00 -5.39 -4.51
C PHE A 273 13.12 -5.06 -5.73
N HIS A 274 12.08 -4.25 -5.59
CA HIS A 274 11.31 -3.72 -6.72
C HIS A 274 12.00 -2.47 -7.30
N SER A 275 12.60 -1.67 -6.42
CA SER A 275 13.29 -0.42 -6.74
C SER A 275 14.72 -0.42 -6.22
N LYS A 276 15.65 0.12 -7.01
CA LYS A 276 17.05 0.29 -6.60
C LYS A 276 17.22 1.48 -5.67
N TRP A 277 16.60 2.61 -6.00
CA TRP A 277 16.54 3.79 -5.16
C TRP A 277 15.11 4.19 -4.90
N VAL A 278 14.84 4.63 -3.67
CA VAL A 278 13.52 5.05 -3.22
C VAL A 278 13.62 6.40 -2.53
N ILE A 279 12.95 7.38 -3.09
CA ILE A 279 12.80 8.70 -2.48
C ILE A 279 11.70 8.59 -1.42
N ASN A 280 11.98 8.99 -0.19
CA ASN A 280 11.02 8.93 0.91
C ASN A 280 10.63 10.35 1.37
N MET A 281 9.55 10.88 0.80
CA MET A 281 9.18 12.30 0.88
C MET A 281 7.68 12.49 1.14
N ASP A 282 7.34 13.52 1.90
CA ASP A 282 5.93 13.92 2.10
C ASP A 282 5.30 14.42 0.81
N ILE A 283 3.97 14.32 0.67
CA ILE A 283 3.27 14.78 -0.53
C ILE A 283 3.42 16.30 -0.78
N ASP A 284 3.69 17.07 0.27
CA ASP A 284 3.93 18.52 0.21
C ASP A 284 5.41 18.86 -0.10
N GLU A 285 6.22 17.89 -0.55
CA GLU A 285 7.65 18.06 -0.80
C GLU A 285 8.06 17.85 -2.26
N ARG A 286 8.94 18.72 -2.76
CA ARG A 286 9.47 18.67 -4.13
C ARG A 286 11.01 18.67 -4.10
N LEU A 287 11.61 17.61 -4.60
CA LEU A 287 13.06 17.53 -4.79
C LEU A 287 13.52 18.46 -5.91
N ILE A 288 14.48 19.34 -5.62
CA ILE A 288 15.16 20.18 -6.58
C ILE A 288 16.53 19.60 -6.85
N TYR A 289 16.88 19.44 -8.13
CA TYR A 289 18.19 18.97 -8.57
C TYR A 289 18.79 19.97 -9.56
N ASN A 290 19.92 20.56 -9.16
CA ASN A 290 20.68 21.57 -9.90
C ASN A 290 22.06 21.03 -10.31
N GLY A 291 22.31 19.74 -10.16
CA GLY A 291 23.57 19.13 -10.53
C GLY A 291 23.73 18.96 -12.04
N PRO A 292 24.95 18.59 -12.48
CA PRO A 292 25.20 18.27 -13.88
C PRO A 292 24.39 17.04 -14.31
N ASN A 293 24.07 16.96 -15.60
CA ASN A 293 23.26 15.87 -16.18
C ASN A 293 21.86 15.78 -15.56
N ASN A 294 21.12 14.71 -15.85
CA ASN A 294 19.82 14.47 -15.22
C ASN A 294 19.96 13.73 -13.88
N PHE A 295 18.91 13.77 -13.06
CA PHE A 295 18.93 13.21 -11.71
C PHE A 295 19.20 11.69 -11.70
N ILE A 296 18.65 10.92 -12.65
CA ILE A 296 18.93 9.47 -12.77
C ILE A 296 20.41 9.19 -13.03
N HIS A 297 21.07 10.00 -13.87
CA HIS A 297 22.50 9.87 -14.10
C HIS A 297 23.29 10.08 -12.79
N PHE A 298 22.91 11.08 -11.98
CA PHE A 298 23.48 11.26 -10.65
C PHE A 298 23.26 10.03 -9.77
N MET A 299 22.03 9.50 -9.68
CA MET A 299 21.72 8.30 -8.88
C MET A 299 22.52 7.06 -9.31
N ARG A 300 22.82 6.92 -10.60
CA ARG A 300 23.66 5.83 -11.13
C ARG A 300 25.14 6.00 -10.84
N SER A 301 25.61 7.23 -10.66
CA SER A 301 27.00 7.52 -10.30
C SER A 301 27.34 7.19 -8.85
N ILE A 302 26.33 7.02 -8.00
CA ILE A 302 26.52 6.74 -6.57
C ILE A 302 27.09 5.33 -6.37
N PRO A 303 28.23 5.18 -5.66
CA PRO A 303 28.87 3.89 -5.49
C PRO A 303 27.97 2.84 -4.81
N PRO A 304 28.13 1.54 -5.12
CA PRO A 304 27.31 0.47 -4.57
C PRO A 304 27.26 0.42 -3.03
N ALA A 305 28.32 0.86 -2.35
CA ALA A 305 28.43 0.84 -0.89
C ALA A 305 27.54 1.88 -0.17
N PHE A 306 26.91 2.82 -0.88
CA PHE A 306 26.03 3.81 -0.27
C PHE A 306 24.58 3.31 -0.23
N SER A 307 23.99 3.36 0.96
CA SER A 307 22.60 2.94 1.20
C SER A 307 21.63 4.10 1.35
N GLU A 308 22.13 5.31 1.68
CA GLU A 308 21.29 6.51 1.82
C GLU A 308 22.00 7.76 1.30
N ILE A 309 21.18 8.63 0.71
CA ILE A 309 21.49 10.01 0.35
C ILE A 309 20.57 10.93 1.15
N SER A 310 21.13 11.81 1.96
CA SER A 310 20.40 12.77 2.79
C SER A 310 20.41 14.17 2.16
N LEU A 311 19.26 14.82 2.21
CA LEU A 311 18.98 16.11 1.58
C LEU A 311 18.50 17.13 2.61
N SER A 312 19.02 18.35 2.51
CA SER A 312 18.52 19.51 3.25
C SER A 312 17.21 20.02 2.65
N SER A 313 16.41 20.75 3.44
CA SER A 313 15.13 21.33 2.99
C SER A 313 15.01 22.82 3.29
N ASN A 314 14.24 23.54 2.49
CA ASN A 314 13.67 24.84 2.86
C ASN A 314 12.15 24.76 2.90
N ARG A 315 11.51 25.80 3.44
CA ARG A 315 10.05 25.90 3.51
C ARG A 315 9.56 26.87 2.46
N VAL A 316 8.52 26.49 1.73
CA VAL A 316 7.75 27.36 0.84
C VAL A 316 6.47 27.75 1.56
N LEU A 317 6.17 29.04 1.66
CA LEU A 317 4.99 29.51 2.36
C LEU A 317 3.74 29.26 1.50
N LYS A 318 2.84 28.41 2.00
CA LYS A 318 1.52 28.15 1.43
C LYS A 318 0.45 28.89 2.25
N PHE A 319 -0.34 29.73 1.59
CA PHE A 319 -1.29 30.63 2.25
C PHE A 319 -2.75 30.17 2.18
N GLU A 320 -3.08 29.34 1.19
CA GLU A 320 -4.47 28.92 0.92
C GLU A 320 -4.55 27.39 0.87
N GLU A 321 -5.77 26.88 0.99
CA GLU A 321 -6.05 25.47 0.73
C GLU A 321 -6.07 25.18 -0.77
N LEU A 322 -5.87 23.91 -1.11
CA LEU A 322 -5.98 23.44 -2.49
C LEU A 322 -7.44 23.46 -2.96
N PRO A 323 -7.69 23.69 -4.26
CA PRO A 323 -9.04 23.68 -4.80
C PRO A 323 -9.68 22.30 -4.65
N GLU A 324 -10.94 22.26 -4.24
CA GLU A 324 -11.69 21.00 -4.08
C GLU A 324 -11.93 20.27 -5.42
N LYS A 325 -12.05 21.02 -6.53
CA LYS A 325 -12.33 20.47 -7.86
C LYS A 325 -11.68 21.30 -8.95
N PHE A 326 -11.34 20.65 -10.07
CA PHE A 326 -11.01 21.30 -11.33
C PHE A 326 -12.21 22.06 -11.89
N LYS A 327 -12.00 23.32 -12.30
CA LYS A 327 -13.03 24.21 -12.87
C LYS A 327 -12.73 24.65 -14.29
N SER A 328 -11.52 25.16 -14.53
CA SER A 328 -11.05 25.58 -15.85
C SER A 328 -9.52 25.53 -15.91
N GLU A 329 -8.98 25.65 -17.12
CA GLU A 329 -7.53 25.69 -17.35
C GLU A 329 -6.88 26.92 -16.71
N GLU A 330 -7.53 28.08 -16.78
CA GLU A 330 -7.06 29.33 -16.18
C GLU A 330 -6.98 29.22 -14.65
N GLN A 331 -8.03 28.66 -14.03
CA GLN A 331 -8.05 28.45 -12.58
C GLN A 331 -6.98 27.42 -12.16
N LEU A 332 -6.82 26.35 -12.93
CA LEU A 332 -5.79 25.35 -12.67
C LEU A 332 -4.38 25.96 -12.69
N LEU A 333 -4.07 26.80 -13.68
CA LEU A 333 -2.78 27.51 -13.74
C LEU A 333 -2.56 28.43 -12.54
N ALA A 334 -3.61 29.11 -12.06
CA ALA A 334 -3.54 29.98 -10.89
C ALA A 334 -3.36 29.19 -9.58
N ASP A 335 -3.85 27.95 -9.52
CA ASP A 335 -3.82 27.11 -8.31
C ASP A 335 -2.60 26.20 -8.21
N MET A 336 -1.82 26.03 -9.30
CA MET A 336 -0.60 25.21 -9.26
C MET A 336 0.40 25.74 -8.22
N MET A 337 0.71 24.93 -7.20
CA MET A 337 1.48 25.38 -6.03
C MET A 337 2.89 25.85 -6.40
N PHE A 338 3.53 25.16 -7.35
CA PHE A 338 4.88 25.50 -7.79
C PHE A 338 4.96 26.81 -8.62
N LEU A 339 3.83 27.29 -9.15
CA LEU A 339 3.73 28.60 -9.80
C LEU A 339 3.34 29.68 -8.78
N LYS A 340 2.35 29.37 -7.94
CA LYS A 340 1.71 30.28 -6.99
C LYS A 340 2.61 30.66 -5.82
N TYR A 341 3.38 29.71 -5.26
CA TYR A 341 4.12 29.90 -4.02
C TYR A 341 5.64 29.85 -4.22
N ASN A 342 6.29 31.01 -4.07
CA ASN A 342 7.73 31.17 -4.32
C ASN A 342 8.51 31.80 -3.14
N GLN A 343 7.82 32.29 -2.11
CA GLN A 343 8.49 32.79 -0.91
C GLN A 343 9.02 31.62 -0.09
N THR A 344 10.34 31.64 0.16
CA THR A 344 11.03 30.54 0.82
C THR A 344 11.95 31.00 1.95
N THR A 345 12.07 30.16 2.97
CA THR A 345 13.05 30.33 4.04
C THR A 345 14.46 29.98 3.56
N GLU A 346 15.45 30.20 4.42
CA GLU A 346 16.76 29.60 4.28
C GLU A 346 16.69 28.06 4.27
N ILE A 347 17.69 27.45 3.62
CA ILE A 347 17.86 25.99 3.61
C ILE A 347 18.43 25.53 4.95
N SER A 348 17.76 24.54 5.54
CA SER A 348 18.04 23.96 6.85
C SER A 348 18.32 22.45 6.76
N TRP A 349 19.16 21.98 7.69
CA TRP A 349 19.45 20.56 7.92
C TRP A 349 18.61 19.95 9.05
N TYR A 350 17.69 20.72 9.64
CA TYR A 350 16.88 20.28 10.77
C TYR A 350 15.92 19.13 10.42
N ASN A 351 15.29 19.18 9.24
CA ASN A 351 14.37 18.15 8.74
C ASN A 351 14.95 17.51 7.48
N LEU A 352 15.93 16.63 7.72
CA LEU A 352 16.58 15.83 6.70
C LEU A 352 15.58 14.94 5.96
N LYS A 353 15.81 14.78 4.66
CA LYS A 353 15.02 13.90 3.80
C LYS A 353 15.91 12.91 3.07
N GLY A 354 15.48 11.65 3.03
CA GLY A 354 16.30 10.53 2.59
C GLY A 354 15.88 9.97 1.23
N ILE A 355 16.88 9.56 0.45
CA ILE A 355 16.73 8.66 -0.69
C ILE A 355 17.52 7.41 -0.35
N VAL A 356 16.87 6.25 -0.32
CA VAL A 356 17.43 5.04 0.25
C VAL A 356 17.47 3.89 -0.77
N ARG A 357 18.39 2.97 -0.54
CA ARG A 357 18.36 1.63 -1.15
C ARG A 357 17.59 0.70 -0.24
N PRO A 358 16.35 0.32 -0.59
CA PRO A 358 15.46 -0.35 0.35
C PRO A 358 15.97 -1.75 0.75
N GLU A 359 16.79 -2.39 -0.06
CA GLU A 359 17.43 -3.67 0.24
C GLU A 359 18.56 -3.58 1.27
N MET A 360 19.19 -2.40 1.39
CA MET A 360 20.30 -2.13 2.31
C MET A 360 19.85 -1.42 3.59
N VAL A 361 18.58 -1.00 3.67
CA VAL A 361 18.03 -0.31 4.85
C VAL A 361 17.14 -1.26 5.63
N ALA A 362 17.37 -1.32 6.93
CA ALA A 362 16.70 -2.24 7.83
C ALA A 362 15.58 -1.58 8.64
N LEU A 363 15.74 -0.29 8.97
CA LEU A 363 14.76 0.48 9.71
C LEU A 363 14.75 1.93 9.23
N LEU A 364 13.61 2.38 8.71
CA LEU A 364 13.32 3.78 8.44
C LEU A 364 12.56 4.43 9.59
N PHE A 365 12.86 5.70 9.86
CA PHE A 365 12.10 6.54 10.77
C PHE A 365 11.69 7.83 10.07
N TYR A 366 10.41 7.92 9.74
CA TYR A 366 9.77 8.97 8.94
C TYR A 366 10.48 9.29 7.62
N HIS A 367 11.62 9.98 7.63
CA HIS A 367 12.31 10.44 6.42
C HIS A 367 13.74 9.93 6.23
N TRP A 368 14.36 9.33 7.25
CA TRP A 368 15.75 8.85 7.17
C TRP A 368 15.88 7.43 7.72
N SER A 369 16.97 6.76 7.38
CA SER A 369 17.27 5.44 7.93
C SER A 369 17.92 5.54 9.31
N CYS A 370 17.34 4.82 10.27
CA CYS A 370 17.90 4.67 11.60
C CYS A 370 18.93 3.53 11.65
N ARG A 371 18.75 2.50 10.82
CA ARG A 371 19.64 1.34 10.72
C ARG A 371 19.71 0.82 9.29
N GLN A 372 20.92 0.47 8.89
CA GLN A 372 21.23 -0.21 7.64
C GLN A 372 21.51 -1.68 7.91
N PHE A 373 21.37 -2.52 6.89
CA PHE A 373 21.93 -3.87 6.87
C PHE A 373 23.40 -3.76 6.47
N ASP A 374 24.27 -4.54 7.10
CA ASP A 374 25.72 -4.58 6.85
C ASP A 374 26.43 -3.22 7.04
N GLU A 375 27.74 -3.18 6.78
CA GLU A 375 28.52 -1.94 6.84
C GLU A 375 28.38 -1.13 5.55
N THR A 376 27.44 -0.18 5.55
CA THR A 376 27.18 0.71 4.41
C THR A 376 27.52 2.16 4.73
N LYS A 377 27.53 3.00 3.69
CA LYS A 377 27.80 4.44 3.80
C LYS A 377 26.53 5.26 3.59
N VAL A 378 26.45 6.38 4.30
CA VAL A 378 25.45 7.42 4.11
C VAL A 378 26.15 8.69 3.63
N MET A 379 25.56 9.39 2.67
CA MET A 379 26.10 10.67 2.19
C MET A 379 25.07 11.78 2.30
N SER A 380 25.52 12.98 2.63
CA SER A 380 24.72 14.20 2.52
C SER A 380 25.09 14.94 1.24
N VAL A 381 24.09 15.35 0.45
CA VAL A 381 24.33 16.10 -0.79
C VAL A 381 24.36 17.59 -0.47
N SER A 382 25.33 18.30 -1.05
CA SER A 382 25.39 19.75 -0.91
C SER A 382 24.11 20.39 -1.45
N LYS A 383 23.56 21.35 -0.70
CA LYS A 383 22.38 22.14 -1.09
C LYS A 383 22.53 22.86 -2.43
N ARG A 384 23.75 23.02 -2.93
CA ARG A 384 24.03 23.56 -4.29
C ARG A 384 23.58 22.61 -5.39
N PHE A 385 23.62 21.30 -5.14
CA PHE A 385 23.29 20.26 -6.11
C PHE A 385 21.87 19.73 -5.93
N ALA A 386 21.43 19.52 -4.69
CA ALA A 386 20.07 19.06 -4.44
C ALA A 386 19.57 19.51 -3.08
N TYR A 387 18.29 19.85 -3.01
CA TYR A 387 17.57 20.18 -1.78
C TYR A 387 16.07 19.96 -1.98
N VAL A 388 15.31 19.95 -0.90
CA VAL A 388 13.86 19.77 -0.93
C VAL A 388 13.15 21.09 -0.66
N ARG A 389 12.18 21.44 -1.52
CA ARG A 389 11.18 22.47 -1.24
C ARG A 389 10.01 21.82 -0.50
N HIS A 390 9.76 22.22 0.74
CA HIS A 390 8.63 21.73 1.54
C HIS A 390 7.56 22.81 1.61
N TYR A 391 6.43 22.61 0.93
CA TYR A 391 5.29 23.52 0.93
C TYR A 391 4.56 23.43 2.27
N ARG A 392 4.59 24.50 3.06
CA ARG A 392 4.04 24.48 4.41
C ARG A 392 3.01 25.58 4.62
N SER A 393 1.86 25.18 5.15
CA SER A 393 0.81 26.13 5.54
C SER A 393 1.33 27.12 6.59
N VAL A 394 0.97 28.40 6.42
CA VAL A 394 1.21 29.44 7.42
C VAL A 394 0.08 29.57 8.45
N ASP A 395 -1.01 28.81 8.27
CA ASP A 395 -2.14 28.76 9.20
C ASP A 395 -1.71 28.21 10.57
N GLU A 396 -1.96 28.99 11.62
CA GLU A 396 -1.56 28.70 12.99
C GLU A 396 -2.34 27.53 13.62
N ASN A 397 -3.49 27.18 13.03
CA ASN A 397 -4.34 26.08 13.50
C ASN A 397 -3.93 24.71 12.95
N LYS A 398 -2.99 24.66 11.98
CA LYS A 398 -2.53 23.40 11.39
C LYS A 398 -1.41 22.75 12.22
N LEU A 399 -1.26 21.43 12.06
CA LEU A 399 -0.23 20.65 12.75
C LEU A 399 1.17 21.23 12.50
N ASN A 400 1.98 21.32 13.55
CA ASN A 400 3.33 21.91 13.52
C ASN A 400 3.35 23.35 12.99
N SER A 401 2.33 24.16 13.31
CA SER A 401 2.24 25.57 12.91
C SER A 401 3.38 26.45 13.42
N ASN A 402 4.05 26.04 14.50
CA ASN A 402 5.24 26.70 15.04
C ASN A 402 6.49 26.53 14.16
N TRP A 403 6.41 25.87 13.01
CA TRP A 403 7.57 25.56 12.17
C TRP A 403 8.44 26.79 11.83
N ARG A 404 7.85 27.99 11.77
CA ARG A 404 8.54 29.26 11.49
C ARG A 404 9.57 29.64 12.56
N THR A 405 9.40 29.20 13.80
CA THR A 405 10.34 29.52 14.90
C THR A 405 11.69 28.82 14.77
N PHE A 406 11.80 27.82 13.90
CA PHE A 406 13.05 27.10 13.61
C PHE A 406 13.89 27.75 12.50
N TYR A 407 13.46 28.92 11.99
CA TYR A 407 14.13 29.66 10.91
C TYR A 407 14.43 31.09 11.37
N ASN A 408 15.38 31.73 10.69
CA ASN A 408 15.82 33.09 11.02
C ASN A 408 14.81 34.19 10.66
N GLY A 409 13.71 33.84 9.98
CA GLY A 409 12.65 34.76 9.55
C GLY A 409 12.91 35.49 8.23
N SER A 410 14.09 35.35 7.63
CA SER A 410 14.39 35.89 6.31
C SER A 410 13.70 35.09 5.22
N LEU A 411 13.08 35.77 4.26
CA LEU A 411 12.43 35.17 3.11
C LEU A 411 13.08 35.65 1.82
N ILE A 412 13.28 34.72 0.90
CA ILE A 412 13.71 35.00 -0.47
C ILE A 412 12.74 34.38 -1.46
N GLU A 413 12.54 35.02 -2.60
CA GLU A 413 11.80 34.43 -3.69
C GLU A 413 12.69 33.41 -4.41
N THR A 414 12.24 32.16 -4.49
CA THR A 414 12.89 31.12 -5.29
C THR A 414 11.85 30.41 -6.15
N ARG A 415 12.20 30.15 -7.41
CA ARG A 415 11.37 29.45 -8.38
C ARG A 415 12.03 28.17 -8.87
N LEU A 416 11.25 27.33 -9.55
CA LEU A 416 11.81 26.24 -10.34
C LEU A 416 12.59 26.83 -11.53
N GLU A 417 13.49 26.04 -12.11
CA GLU A 417 14.15 26.42 -13.35
C GLU A 417 13.09 26.53 -14.46
N GLU A 418 13.16 27.58 -15.29
CA GLU A 418 12.09 27.96 -16.21
C GLU A 418 11.70 26.83 -17.18
N SER A 419 12.69 26.08 -17.70
CA SER A 419 12.42 24.95 -18.60
C SER A 419 11.74 23.78 -17.88
N PHE A 420 12.14 23.50 -16.63
CA PHE A 420 11.49 22.50 -15.80
C PHE A 420 10.07 22.90 -15.42
N GLU A 421 9.86 24.16 -15.02
CA GLU A 421 8.56 24.74 -14.69
C GLU A 421 7.57 24.59 -15.86
N LYS A 422 7.95 25.00 -17.06
CA LYS A 422 7.12 24.86 -18.28
C LYS A 422 6.76 23.40 -18.57
N ARG A 423 7.70 22.48 -18.42
CA ARG A 423 7.47 21.04 -18.62
C ARG A 423 6.52 20.47 -17.57
N LEU A 424 6.66 20.89 -16.31
CA LEU A 424 5.79 20.48 -15.22
C LEU A 424 4.38 21.00 -15.44
N THR A 425 4.22 22.29 -15.77
CA THR A 425 2.92 22.88 -16.13
C THR A 425 2.24 22.10 -17.24
N ALA A 426 2.94 21.82 -18.35
CA ALA A 426 2.37 21.07 -19.46
C ALA A 426 1.96 19.64 -19.06
N ALA A 427 2.75 18.95 -18.23
CA ALA A 427 2.46 17.61 -17.75
C ALA A 427 1.22 17.59 -16.83
N VAL A 428 1.14 18.53 -15.88
CA VAL A 428 0.01 18.68 -14.96
C VAL A 428 -1.26 19.01 -15.75
N LEU A 429 -1.23 20.02 -16.63
CA LEU A 429 -2.38 20.37 -17.49
C LEU A 429 -2.90 19.16 -18.26
N LYS A 430 -1.99 18.44 -18.94
CA LYS A 430 -2.36 17.25 -19.72
C LYS A 430 -3.02 16.19 -18.87
N ARG A 431 -2.48 15.91 -17.68
CA ARG A 431 -3.02 14.89 -16.78
C ARG A 431 -4.38 15.29 -16.22
N VAL A 432 -4.50 16.51 -15.71
CA VAL A 432 -5.75 17.01 -15.12
C VAL A 432 -6.87 17.01 -16.15
N LYS A 433 -6.61 17.51 -17.37
CA LYS A 433 -7.63 17.49 -18.42
C LYS A 433 -8.05 16.08 -18.78
N TYR A 434 -7.12 15.15 -18.92
CA TYR A 434 -7.47 13.76 -19.22
C TYR A 434 -8.37 13.11 -18.16
N VAL A 435 -8.10 13.36 -16.88
CA VAL A 435 -8.82 12.72 -15.76
C VAL A 435 -10.12 13.46 -15.41
N TYR A 436 -10.12 14.79 -15.45
CA TYR A 436 -11.19 15.62 -14.88
C TYR A 436 -11.94 16.47 -15.90
N ASP A 437 -11.35 16.82 -17.05
CA ASP A 437 -12.03 17.54 -18.14
C ASP A 437 -12.76 16.53 -19.06
N GLN A 438 -13.65 15.77 -18.45
CA GLN A 438 -14.45 14.76 -19.13
C GLN A 438 -15.85 15.30 -19.37
N ARG A 439 -16.27 15.35 -20.64
CA ARG A 439 -17.67 15.66 -20.95
C ARG A 439 -18.55 14.46 -20.59
N MET A 440 -19.75 14.74 -20.07
CA MET A 440 -20.80 13.74 -19.97
C MET A 440 -21.18 13.25 -21.38
N ILE A 441 -21.62 11.99 -21.48
CA ILE A 441 -22.22 11.47 -22.71
C ILE A 441 -23.55 12.20 -22.92
N HIS A 442 -23.76 12.68 -24.13
CA HIS A 442 -25.01 13.31 -24.48
C HIS A 442 -26.08 12.23 -24.71
N CYS A 443 -27.31 12.47 -24.26
CA CYS A 443 -28.38 11.48 -24.45
C CYS A 443 -28.64 11.17 -25.94
N GLU A 444 -28.36 12.14 -26.82
CA GLU A 444 -28.43 12.01 -28.28
C GLU A 444 -27.35 11.08 -28.87
N GLU A 445 -26.29 10.78 -28.11
CA GLU A 445 -25.23 9.85 -28.50
C GLU A 445 -25.54 8.40 -28.09
N ILE A 446 -26.60 8.19 -27.31
CA ILE A 446 -27.04 6.86 -26.89
C ILE A 446 -28.04 6.29 -27.92
N PRO A 447 -27.83 5.06 -28.43
CA PRO A 447 -28.74 4.45 -29.39
C PRO A 447 -30.21 4.43 -28.91
N PRO A 448 -31.20 4.83 -29.75
CA PRO A 448 -32.60 4.97 -29.33
C PRO A 448 -33.21 3.71 -28.70
N TRP A 449 -32.78 2.52 -29.14
CA TRP A 449 -33.30 1.26 -28.62
C TRP A 449 -32.96 1.03 -27.14
N ILE A 450 -31.91 1.67 -26.60
CA ILE A 450 -31.55 1.59 -25.18
C ILE A 450 -32.61 2.30 -24.33
N PHE A 451 -33.15 3.42 -24.79
CA PHE A 451 -34.24 4.14 -24.11
C PHE A 451 -35.57 3.37 -24.11
N ASN A 452 -35.74 2.40 -25.01
CA ASN A 452 -36.89 1.48 -24.96
C ASN A 452 -36.76 0.45 -23.82
N ARG A 453 -35.55 0.22 -23.31
CA ARG A 453 -35.25 -0.81 -22.29
C ARG A 453 -34.94 -0.22 -20.91
N PHE A 454 -34.34 0.96 -20.87
CA PHE A 454 -33.88 1.58 -19.64
C PHE A 454 -34.35 3.04 -19.56
N GLU A 455 -34.80 3.43 -18.37
CA GLU A 455 -35.14 4.82 -18.08
C GLU A 455 -33.87 5.70 -18.11
N ARG A 456 -34.03 6.95 -18.55
CA ARG A 456 -32.91 7.92 -18.65
C ARG A 456 -32.08 8.02 -17.36
N ARG A 457 -32.72 7.99 -16.19
CA ARG A 457 -32.03 8.07 -14.89
C ARG A 457 -31.02 6.95 -14.64
N LEU A 458 -31.11 5.85 -15.40
CA LEU A 458 -30.17 4.73 -15.34
C LEU A 458 -29.04 4.84 -16.38
N LEU A 459 -29.16 5.78 -17.33
CA LEU A 459 -28.24 5.96 -18.46
C LEU A 459 -27.25 7.11 -18.24
N ASP A 460 -27.41 7.87 -17.16
CA ASP A 460 -26.50 8.93 -16.70
C ASP A 460 -26.01 9.85 -17.83
N CYS A 461 -26.97 10.46 -18.54
CA CYS A 461 -26.73 11.31 -19.71
C CYS A 461 -27.46 12.66 -19.60
N ASN A 462 -26.91 13.67 -20.27
CA ASN A 462 -27.51 15.01 -20.40
C ASN A 462 -27.81 15.35 -21.86
N PHE A 463 -28.94 15.97 -22.14
CA PHE A 463 -29.19 16.50 -23.49
C PHE A 463 -28.27 17.69 -23.77
N ARG A 464 -27.92 17.94 -25.04
CA ARG A 464 -27.04 19.08 -25.41
C ARG A 464 -27.62 20.43 -25.00
N ASN A 465 -28.94 20.53 -24.91
CA ASN A 465 -29.67 21.73 -24.57
C ASN A 465 -30.02 21.83 -23.08
N GLU A 466 -29.69 20.82 -22.27
CA GLU A 466 -29.80 20.91 -20.83
C GLU A 466 -28.54 21.57 -20.29
N SER A 467 -28.70 22.79 -19.75
CA SER A 467 -27.66 23.42 -18.94
C SER A 467 -27.27 22.47 -17.82
N GLN A 468 -25.97 22.27 -17.60
CA GLN A 468 -25.48 21.57 -16.42
C GLN A 468 -26.03 22.27 -15.18
N ILE A 469 -27.02 21.68 -14.53
CA ILE A 469 -27.34 22.02 -13.15
C ILE A 469 -26.13 21.51 -12.37
N ILE A 470 -25.29 22.43 -11.92
CA ILE A 470 -24.25 22.14 -10.95
C ILE A 470 -25.01 21.79 -9.68
N ASP A 471 -25.15 20.50 -9.38
CA ASP A 471 -25.74 20.07 -8.11
C ASP A 471 -24.86 20.56 -6.96
N ASN A 472 -25.33 21.65 -6.35
CA ASN A 472 -25.00 22.01 -4.99
C ASN A 472 -25.73 21.03 -4.06
N GLU A 473 -24.96 20.22 -3.34
CA GLU A 473 -25.30 19.49 -2.12
C GLU A 473 -26.38 18.38 -2.15
N ASN A 474 -26.03 17.29 -1.47
CA ASN A 474 -26.93 16.29 -0.87
C ASN A 474 -27.74 15.36 -1.80
N THR A 475 -27.10 14.27 -2.22
CA THR A 475 -27.76 12.95 -2.11
C THR A 475 -26.80 11.95 -1.50
N GLY A 476 -26.94 11.74 -0.19
CA GLY A 476 -26.48 10.50 0.42
C GLY A 476 -27.19 9.33 -0.24
N ILE A 477 -26.42 8.43 -0.83
CA ILE A 477 -26.86 7.07 -1.11
C ILE A 477 -26.05 6.19 -0.16
N SER A 478 -26.67 5.88 0.98
CA SER A 478 -26.35 4.68 1.75
C SER A 478 -26.94 3.46 1.01
N GLY A 479 -26.14 2.40 0.91
CA GLY A 479 -26.47 1.13 0.27
C GLY A 479 -25.45 0.83 -0.83
N PHE A 480 -24.35 0.12 -0.56
CA PHE A 480 -24.26 -1.22 0.01
C PHE A 480 -23.03 -1.41 0.90
#